data_AF-T0QVN1-F1
#
_entry.id   AF-T0QVN1-F1
#
_cell.length_a   1.000
_cell.length_b   1.000
_cell.length_c   1.000
_cell.angle_alpha   90.00
_cell.angle_beta   90.00
_cell.angle_gamma   90.00
#
_symmetry.space_group_name_H-M   'P 1'
#
loop_
_entity.id
_entity.type
_entity.pdbx_description
1 polymer ?
#
loop_
_entity_poly.entity_id
_entity_poly.type
_entity_poly.pdbx_seq_one_letter_code
_entity_poly.pdbx_strand_id
1 'polypeptide(L)'
;MFAQRFLRTAGARAFSSAPKPTSINGKGSLDAIYAAFMKNNITYVSTIVVAAVLFEGVYGTTTSALWESMNRGRLYHHIDWSQFKSDLDDEEEAEDEDDE
;
A
#
# COMPACT_ATOMS: atom_id res chain seq x y z
N MET A 1 -80.29 -14.23 -2.87
CA MET A 1 -79.05 -13.58 -3.38
C MET A 1 -77.86 -14.15 -2.63
N PHE A 2 -76.96 -14.80 -3.37
CA PHE A 2 -75.50 -14.99 -3.21
C PHE A 2 -74.86 -15.07 -1.80
N ALA A 3 -73.85 -15.88 -1.50
CA ALA A 3 -73.19 -17.05 -2.08
C ALA A 3 -72.04 -17.41 -1.09
N GLN A 4 -71.77 -18.71 -0.93
CA GLN A 4 -70.46 -19.37 -0.75
C GLN A 4 -69.38 -18.64 0.09
N ARG A 5 -68.97 -19.19 1.26
CA ARG A 5 -67.88 -20.20 1.40
C ARG A 5 -66.64 -19.80 0.60
N PHE A 6 -65.50 -19.68 1.31
CA PHE A 6 -64.11 -19.95 0.88
C PHE A 6 -63.12 -18.96 1.53
N LEU A 7 -62.84 -19.14 2.84
CA LEU A 7 -61.51 -18.80 3.35
C LEU A 7 -60.53 -19.89 2.88
N ARG A 8 -60.11 -19.79 1.62
CA ARG A 8 -58.89 -20.42 1.09
C ARG A 8 -58.32 -19.54 -0.03
N THR A 9 -57.47 -18.60 0.36
CA THR A 9 -56.36 -18.10 -0.45
C THR A 9 -55.12 -18.57 0.33
N ALA A 10 -54.51 -19.70 -0.01
CA ALA A 10 -53.66 -19.94 -1.19
C ALA A 10 -52.47 -18.98 -1.21
N GLY A 11 -51.28 -19.48 -0.88
CA GLY A 11 -50.06 -18.71 -1.07
C GLY A 11 -48.88 -19.15 -0.24
N ALA A 12 -48.58 -20.45 -0.21
CA ALA A 12 -47.26 -20.94 0.16
C ALA A 12 -46.22 -20.43 -0.85
N ARG A 13 -45.76 -19.17 -0.75
CA ARG A 13 -44.64 -18.60 -1.51
C ARG A 13 -44.01 -17.42 -0.76
N ALA A 14 -43.45 -17.68 0.42
CA ALA A 14 -42.23 -16.99 0.81
C ALA A 14 -41.13 -18.05 0.78
N PHE A 15 -40.76 -18.46 -0.45
CA PHE A 15 -39.43 -19.01 -0.65
C PHE A 15 -38.49 -17.95 -0.11
N SER A 16 -37.85 -18.28 1.01
CA SER A 16 -36.68 -17.58 1.51
C SER A 16 -35.71 -17.42 0.36
N SER A 17 -35.72 -16.26 -0.30
CA SER A 17 -34.61 -15.82 -1.14
C SER A 17 -33.47 -15.42 -0.22
N ALA A 18 -33.01 -16.38 0.58
CA ALA A 18 -31.67 -16.32 1.14
C ALA A 18 -30.75 -16.28 -0.09
N PRO A 19 -29.91 -15.24 -0.25
CA PRO A 19 -28.91 -15.24 -1.30
C PRO A 19 -28.05 -16.50 -1.08
N LYS A 20 -28.18 -17.47 -1.98
CA LYS A 20 -27.32 -18.65 -1.97
C LYS A 20 -25.88 -18.13 -2.10
N PRO A 21 -24.98 -18.44 -1.17
CA PRO A 21 -23.58 -18.09 -1.34
C PRO A 21 -23.08 -18.80 -2.60
N THR A 22 -22.79 -18.03 -3.66
CA THR A 22 -22.41 -18.54 -4.98
C THR A 22 -20.97 -19.04 -5.05
N SER A 23 -20.30 -19.21 -3.90
CA SER A 23 -18.90 -19.64 -3.85
C SER A 23 -18.82 -21.10 -3.41
N ILE A 24 -18.51 -21.98 -4.38
CA ILE A 24 -18.23 -23.41 -4.16
C ILE A 24 -16.94 -23.61 -3.34
N ASN A 25 -16.05 -22.62 -3.33
CA ASN A 25 -14.90 -22.53 -2.45
C ASN A 25 -15.27 -21.57 -1.31
N GLY A 26 -15.23 -21.98 -0.04
CA GLY A 26 -15.51 -21.06 1.09
C GLY A 26 -14.66 -19.76 1.03
N LYS A 27 -14.98 -18.78 1.89
CA LYS A 27 -14.28 -17.47 1.94
C LYS A 27 -12.76 -17.66 1.85
N GLY A 28 -12.19 -17.34 0.70
CA GLY A 28 -10.74 -17.44 0.48
C GLY A 28 -10.02 -16.35 1.28
N SER A 29 -8.75 -16.56 1.65
CA SER A 29 -7.93 -15.52 2.29
C SER A 29 -7.84 -14.24 1.44
N LEU A 30 -8.02 -14.36 0.13
CA LEU A 30 -8.04 -13.25 -0.83
C LEU A 30 -9.41 -12.59 -1.00
N ASP A 31 -10.51 -13.18 -0.50
CA ASP A 31 -11.86 -12.59 -0.64
C ASP A 31 -11.95 -11.24 0.08
N ALA A 32 -11.29 -11.12 1.24
CA ALA A 32 -11.26 -9.87 1.99
C ALA A 32 -10.54 -8.76 1.19
N ILE A 33 -9.43 -9.11 0.54
CA ILE A 33 -8.65 -8.18 -0.29
C ILE A 33 -9.44 -7.79 -1.54
N TYR A 34 -10.07 -8.77 -2.19
CA TYR A 34 -10.91 -8.53 -3.36
C TYR A 34 -12.09 -7.62 -3.04
N ALA A 35 -12.81 -7.91 -1.94
CA ALA A 35 -13.93 -7.11 -1.49
C ALA A 35 -13.52 -5.68 -1.08
N ALA A 36 -12.33 -5.50 -0.50
CA ALA A 36 -11.84 -4.20 -0.05
C ALA A 36 -11.32 -3.32 -1.20
N PHE A 37 -10.54 -3.89 -2.13
CA PHE A 37 -9.77 -3.08 -3.09
C PHE A 37 -10.16 -3.33 -4.55
N MET A 38 -10.68 -4.50 -4.90
CA MET A 38 -10.87 -4.91 -6.30
C MET A 38 -12.33 -4.87 -6.78
N LYS A 39 -13.30 -4.74 -5.87
CA LYS A 39 -14.72 -4.76 -6.22
C LYS A 39 -15.18 -3.56 -7.05
N ASN A 40 -14.58 -2.38 -6.85
CA ASN A 40 -14.95 -1.14 -7.53
C ASN A 40 -13.80 -0.64 -8.41
N ASN A 41 -14.07 -0.29 -9.67
CA ASN A 41 -13.03 0.15 -10.63
C ASN A 41 -12.23 1.38 -10.15
N ILE A 42 -12.90 2.39 -9.59
CA ILE A 42 -12.23 3.59 -9.07
C ILE A 42 -11.31 3.24 -7.91
N THR A 43 -11.82 2.46 -6.94
CA THR A 43 -11.04 1.99 -5.79
C THR A 43 -9.85 1.15 -6.26
N TYR A 44 -10.04 0.27 -7.22
CA TYR A 44 -9.00 -0.58 -7.79
C TYR A 44 -7.87 0.24 -8.41
N VAL A 45 -8.20 1.17 -9.32
CA VAL A 45 -7.21 2.04 -9.97
C VAL A 45 -6.50 2.92 -8.95
N SER A 46 -7.22 3.51 -7.99
CA SER A 46 -6.60 4.32 -6.93
C SER A 46 -5.63 3.51 -6.06
N THR A 47 -5.99 2.26 -5.77
CA THR A 47 -5.14 1.35 -4.98
C THR A 47 -3.86 1.01 -5.75
N ILE A 48 -3.96 0.80 -7.07
CA ILE A 48 -2.79 0.55 -7.92
C ILE A 48 -1.84 1.76 -7.91
N VAL A 49 -2.36 2.97 -8.08
CA VAL A 49 -1.53 4.19 -8.10
C VAL A 49 -0.82 4.38 -6.75
N VAL A 50 -1.55 4.26 -5.64
CA VAL A 50 -0.95 4.38 -4.30
C VAL A 50 0.08 3.28 -4.06
N ALA A 51 -0.24 2.03 -4.44
CA ALA A 51 0.69 0.92 -4.31
C ALA A 51 1.96 1.12 -5.15
N ALA A 52 1.83 1.69 -6.36
CA ALA A 52 2.98 1.97 -7.22
C ALA A 52 3.93 3.00 -6.60
N VAL A 53 3.41 4.09 -6.04
CA VAL A 53 4.24 5.12 -5.37
C VAL A 53 4.94 4.55 -4.14
N LEU A 54 4.22 3.79 -3.31
CA LEU A 54 4.82 3.13 -2.15
C LEU A 54 5.88 2.11 -2.57
N PHE A 55 5.59 1.32 -3.61
CA PHE A 55 6.50 0.33 -4.14
C PHE A 55 7.78 0.99 -4.68
N GLU A 56 7.66 2.09 -5.44
CA GLU A 56 8.82 2.80 -5.98
C GLU A 56 9.76 3.30 -4.87
N GLY A 57 9.22 3.87 -3.79
CA GLY A 57 10.03 4.35 -2.65
C GLY A 57 10.78 3.21 -1.94
N VAL A 58 10.11 2.08 -1.70
CA VAL A 58 10.75 0.91 -1.06
C VAL A 58 11.72 0.23 -2.02
N TYR A 59 11.34 0.08 -3.28
CA TYR A 59 12.14 -0.58 -4.29
C TYR A 59 13.45 0.17 -4.56
N GLY A 60 13.41 1.49 -4.69
CA GLY A 60 14.60 2.32 -4.89
C GLY A 60 15.60 2.19 -3.75
N THR A 61 15.13 2.35 -2.51
CA THR A 61 15.99 2.25 -1.31
C THR A 61 16.57 0.86 -1.14
N THR A 62 15.76 -0.19 -1.31
CA THR A 62 16.20 -1.58 -1.16
C THR A 62 17.21 -1.97 -2.24
N THR A 63 16.95 -1.57 -3.48
CA THR A 63 17.82 -1.91 -4.62
C THR A 63 19.16 -1.18 -4.51
N SER A 64 19.15 0.11 -4.16
CA SER A 64 20.38 0.87 -3.88
C SER A 64 21.16 0.27 -2.72
N ALA A 65 20.51 -0.06 -1.60
CA ALA A 65 21.19 -0.67 -0.45
C ALA A 65 21.81 -2.03 -0.81
N LEU A 66 21.12 -2.85 -1.61
CA LEU A 66 21.67 -4.13 -2.07
C LEU A 66 22.89 -3.89 -2.97
N TRP A 67 22.81 -2.95 -3.91
CA TRP A 67 23.91 -2.58 -4.78
C TRP A 67 25.12 -2.02 -4.01
N GLU A 68 24.88 -1.14 -3.05
CA GLU A 68 25.89 -0.56 -2.16
C GLU A 68 26.57 -1.63 -1.31
N SER A 69 25.79 -2.60 -0.78
CA SER A 69 26.34 -3.71 -0.01
C SER A 69 27.31 -4.56 -0.84
N MET A 70 26.99 -4.79 -2.12
CA MET A 70 27.85 -5.54 -3.05
C MET A 70 29.07 -4.74 -3.51
N ASN A 71 29.01 -3.41 -3.46
CA ASN A 71 30.08 -2.51 -3.89
C ASN A 71 30.72 -1.72 -2.73
N ARG A 72 30.62 -2.26 -1.51
CA ARG A 72 31.11 -1.62 -0.29
C ARG A 72 32.59 -1.22 -0.42
N GLY A 73 32.93 0.01 -0.07
CA GLY A 73 34.28 0.56 -0.16
C GLY A 73 34.72 1.05 -1.54
N ARG A 74 33.89 0.90 -2.59
CA ARG A 74 34.18 1.42 -3.94
C ARG A 74 33.38 2.67 -4.31
N LEU A 75 32.45 3.09 -3.46
CA LEU A 75 31.60 4.26 -3.70
C LEU A 75 32.17 5.49 -3.00
N TYR A 76 31.95 6.66 -3.60
CA TYR A 76 32.45 7.95 -3.12
C TYR A 76 32.05 8.26 -1.68
N HIS A 77 30.84 7.91 -1.26
CA HIS A 77 30.35 8.13 0.10
C HIS A 77 30.87 7.10 1.14
N HIS A 78 31.59 6.06 0.71
CA HIS A 78 32.30 5.15 1.62
C HIS A 78 33.71 5.62 1.95
N ILE A 79 34.22 6.62 1.22
CA ILE A 79 35.54 7.19 1.46
C ILE A 79 35.45 8.07 2.69
N ASP A 80 36.31 7.79 3.66
CA ASP A 80 36.48 8.69 4.79
C ASP A 80 37.21 9.94 4.31
N TRP A 81 36.55 11.10 4.39
CA TRP A 81 37.13 12.37 3.96
C TRP A 81 37.94 13.05 5.07
N SER A 82 37.79 12.60 6.32
CA SER A 82 38.51 13.17 7.47
C SER A 82 40.01 12.92 7.41
N GLN A 83 40.42 11.80 6.82
CA GLN A 83 41.83 11.46 6.55
C GLN A 83 42.51 12.35 5.51
N PHE A 84 41.74 13.15 4.76
CA PHE A 84 42.28 14.11 3.79
C PHE A 84 42.22 15.56 4.28
N LYS A 85 41.64 15.81 5.45
CA LYS A 85 41.76 17.10 6.11
C LYS A 85 43.19 17.22 6.65
N SER A 86 43.93 18.20 6.16
CA SER A 86 45.17 18.61 6.80
C SER A 86 44.85 19.48 8.00
N ASP A 87 45.61 19.36 9.10
CA ASP A 87 45.51 20.19 10.31
C ASP A 87 45.59 21.72 10.05
N LEU A 88 45.84 22.14 8.80
CA LEU A 88 45.86 23.53 8.33
C LEU A 88 44.49 24.08 7.88
N ASP A 89 43.47 23.21 7.73
CA ASP A 89 42.12 23.60 7.25
C ASP A 89 41.18 24.01 8.40
N ASP A 90 41.58 23.76 9.66
CA ASP A 90 40.81 24.09 10.88
C ASP A 90 41.20 25.47 11.48
N GLU A 91 42.13 26.23 10.86
CA GLU A 91 42.55 27.57 11.31
C GLU A 91 41.87 28.74 10.55
N GLU A 92 40.94 28.48 9.61
CA GLU A 92 40.26 29.51 8.78
C GLU A 92 38.78 29.78 9.15
N GLU A 93 38.35 29.53 10.40
CA GLU A 93 37.03 29.99 10.90
C GLU A 93 37.17 30.84 12.18
N ALA A 94 37.94 31.92 12.11
CA ALA A 94 37.89 33.01 13.08
C ALA A 94 37.85 34.35 12.33
N GLU A 95 36.94 35.25 12.76
CA GLU A 95 36.63 36.58 12.22
C GLU A 95 35.59 36.53 11.07
N ASP A 96 34.31 36.86 11.28
CA ASP A 96 33.85 38.17 11.74
C ASP A 96 32.68 38.10 12.77
N GLU A 97 32.95 38.55 14.00
CA GLU A 97 31.96 39.18 14.88
C GLU A 97 31.88 40.69 14.53
N ASP A 98 30.67 41.25 14.66
CA ASP A 98 30.27 42.67 14.64
C ASP A 98 30.24 43.45 13.31
N ASP A 99 29.01 43.82 12.89
CA ASP A 99 28.60 45.24 12.74
C ASP A 99 27.07 45.36 12.49
N GLU A 100 26.37 45.90 13.50
CA GLU A 100 25.02 46.54 13.57
C GLU A 100 23.76 45.92 12.89
#